data_AF-W1I4J2-F1
#
_entry.id   AF-W1I4J2-F1
#
_cell.length_a   1.000
_cell.length_b   1.000
_cell.length_c   1.000
_cell.angle_alpha   90.00
_cell.angle_beta   90.00
_cell.angle_gamma   90.00
#
_symmetry.space_group_name_H-M   'P 1'
#
loop_
_entity.id
_entity.type
_entity.pdbx_description
1 polymer ?
#
loop_
_entity_poly.entity_id
_entity_poly.type
_entity_poly.pdbx_seq_one_letter_code
_entity_poly.pdbx_strand_id
1 'polypeptide(L)'
;MKRPEQVPKGGLRREEFGEKSWERKHPALMEFLLDETYDDGSPRQTSTISLFVEDGTFKAALNDRDLRRSLYVAAATVLGTLDAIEAALGNGTATWRSWNQHTTKKK
;
A
#
# COMPACT_ATOMS: atom_id res chain seq x y z
N MET A 1 14.18 -0.45 -25.81
CA MET A 1 14.46 -1.67 -25.01
C MET A 1 13.84 -2.88 -25.71
N LYS A 2 14.54 -4.01 -25.78
CA LYS A 2 13.96 -5.27 -26.32
C LYS A 2 12.94 -5.83 -25.32
N ARG A 3 11.79 -6.29 -25.81
CA ARG A 3 10.72 -6.90 -24.99
C ARG A 3 11.23 -8.25 -24.46
N PRO A 4 11.20 -8.49 -23.13
CA PRO A 4 11.58 -9.80 -22.60
C PRO A 4 10.59 -10.87 -23.05
N GLU A 5 11.11 -12.02 -23.47
CA GLU A 5 10.36 -13.26 -23.66
C GLU A 5 9.78 -13.72 -22.32
N GLN A 6 8.53 -14.16 -22.36
CA GLN A 6 7.62 -14.54 -21.27
C GLN A 6 8.27 -14.81 -19.88
N VAL A 7 7.80 -14.05 -18.88
CA VAL A 7 8.13 -14.28 -17.47
C VAL A 7 7.52 -15.63 -17.02
N PRO A 8 8.29 -16.50 -16.34
CA PRO A 8 7.77 -17.76 -15.81
C PRO A 8 6.57 -17.51 -14.88
N LYS A 9 5.49 -18.29 -15.05
CA LYS A 9 4.36 -18.31 -14.11
C LYS A 9 4.76 -19.03 -12.82
N GLY A 10 5.47 -18.32 -11.95
CA GLY A 10 5.77 -18.76 -10.59
C GLY A 10 5.55 -17.60 -9.63
N GLY A 11 4.41 -17.56 -8.95
CA GLY A 11 4.19 -16.63 -7.86
C GLY A 11 5.10 -16.98 -6.69
N LEU A 12 5.81 -15.99 -6.15
CA LEU A 12 6.59 -16.16 -4.93
C LEU A 12 5.66 -16.62 -3.79
N ARG A 13 6.00 -17.75 -3.15
CA ARG A 13 5.31 -18.24 -1.96
C ARG A 13 5.81 -17.49 -0.72
N ARG A 14 4.91 -17.41 0.27
CA ARG A 14 4.97 -16.70 1.57
C ARG A 14 6.26 -16.87 2.41
N GLU A 15 7.15 -17.79 2.08
CA GLU A 15 8.14 -18.32 3.04
C GLU A 15 9.56 -17.73 2.93
N GLU A 16 9.84 -16.82 2.00
CA GLU A 16 11.22 -16.34 1.75
C GLU A 16 11.46 -14.82 1.95
N PHE A 17 10.61 -14.11 2.68
CA PHE A 17 10.95 -12.72 3.08
C PHE A 17 11.79 -12.73 4.37
N GLY A 18 13.06 -13.10 4.21
CA GLY A 18 14.05 -13.25 5.28
C GLY A 18 14.62 -11.96 5.88
N GLU A 19 13.83 -10.90 6.06
CA GLU A 19 14.29 -9.70 6.79
C GLU A 19 13.27 -9.20 7.81
N LYS A 20 13.34 -9.72 9.04
CA LYS A 20 12.61 -9.18 10.21
C LYS A 20 12.95 -7.71 10.51
N SER A 21 13.97 -7.14 9.87
CA SER A 21 14.42 -5.75 10.05
C SER A 21 13.44 -4.74 9.44
N TRP A 22 12.89 -5.05 8.26
CA TRP A 22 12.08 -4.10 7.50
C TRP A 22 10.67 -3.93 8.09
N GLU A 23 10.06 -5.03 8.55
CA GLU A 23 8.75 -5.06 9.21
C GLU A 23 8.77 -4.21 10.49
N ARG A 24 9.86 -4.28 11.25
CA ARG A 24 10.06 -3.48 12.48
C ARG A 24 10.20 -1.99 12.22
N LYS A 25 10.65 -1.61 11.02
CA LYS A 25 10.81 -0.21 10.65
C LYS A 25 9.49 0.42 10.19
N HIS A 26 8.53 -0.38 9.74
CA HIS A 26 7.25 0.10 9.22
C HIS A 26 6.03 -0.60 9.87
N PRO A 27 5.90 -0.57 11.20
CA PRO A 27 4.84 -1.29 11.90
C PRO A 27 3.44 -0.87 11.45
N ALA A 28 3.17 0.43 11.27
CA ALA A 28 1.83 0.89 10.87
C ALA A 28 1.49 0.46 9.44
N LEU A 29 2.46 0.52 8.52
CA LEU A 29 2.30 0.00 7.17
C LEU A 29 2.05 -1.52 7.17
N MET A 30 2.74 -2.27 8.05
CA MET A 30 2.57 -3.72 8.13
C MET A 30 1.17 -4.09 8.59
N GLU A 31 0.64 -3.41 9.61
CA GLU A 31 -0.75 -3.58 10.06
C GLU A 31 -1.72 -3.41 8.87
N PHE A 32 -1.52 -2.36 8.07
CA PHE A 32 -2.39 -2.14 6.92
C PHE A 32 -2.31 -3.24 5.86
N LEU A 33 -1.12 -3.79 5.61
CA LEU A 33 -0.88 -4.78 4.54
C LEU A 33 -1.12 -6.23 4.97
N LEU A 34 -1.03 -6.53 6.27
CA LEU A 34 -0.97 -7.90 6.77
C LEU A 34 -2.09 -8.26 7.75
N ASP A 35 -2.66 -7.30 8.49
CA ASP A 35 -3.65 -7.64 9.51
C ASP A 35 -5.03 -7.89 8.89
N GLU A 36 -5.52 -9.11 9.11
CA GLU A 36 -6.79 -9.61 8.56
C GLU A 36 -7.98 -9.40 9.52
N THR A 37 -7.74 -8.76 10.66
CA THR A 37 -8.74 -8.50 11.70
C THR A 37 -8.58 -7.10 12.30
N TYR A 38 -9.69 -6.44 12.62
CA TYR A 38 -9.69 -5.21 13.42
C TYR A 38 -9.57 -5.52 14.93
N ASP A 39 -9.35 -4.49 15.75
CA ASP A 39 -9.25 -4.58 17.22
C ASP A 39 -10.48 -5.20 17.90
N ASP A 40 -11.66 -5.07 17.28
CA ASP A 40 -12.91 -5.67 17.75
C ASP A 40 -13.07 -7.14 17.34
N GLY A 41 -12.07 -7.72 16.66
CA GLY A 41 -12.07 -9.08 16.15
C GLY A 41 -12.87 -9.28 14.87
N SER A 42 -13.45 -8.22 14.30
CA SER A 42 -14.15 -8.31 13.01
C SER A 42 -13.15 -8.50 11.86
N PRO A 43 -13.55 -9.21 10.78
CA PRO A 43 -12.67 -9.46 9.64
C PRO A 43 -12.38 -8.15 8.90
N ARG A 44 -11.12 -8.00 8.46
CA ARG A 44 -10.61 -6.85 7.72
C ARG A 44 -10.06 -7.29 6.38
N GLN A 45 -10.31 -6.52 5.33
CA GLN A 45 -9.60 -6.67 4.06
C GLN A 45 -8.24 -5.97 4.13
N THR A 46 -7.17 -6.73 3.92
CA THR A 46 -5.83 -6.16 3.81
C THR A 46 -5.74 -5.15 2.68
N SER A 47 -4.99 -4.08 2.95
CA SER A 47 -4.74 -3.03 1.98
C SER A 47 -3.77 -3.50 0.89
N THR A 48 -3.74 -2.78 -0.23
CA THR A 48 -2.70 -2.98 -1.25
C THR A 48 -1.88 -1.73 -1.45
N ILE A 49 -0.59 -1.91 -1.69
CA ILE A 49 0.27 -0.82 -2.16
C ILE A 49 0.48 -0.94 -3.67
N SER A 50 0.30 0.17 -4.38
CA SER A 50 0.71 0.32 -5.78
C SER A 50 1.84 1.32 -5.85
N LEU A 51 2.95 0.93 -6.44
CA LEU A 51 4.15 1.76 -6.57
C LEU A 51 4.51 1.89 -8.05
N PHE A 52 4.75 3.12 -8.47
CA PHE A 52 5.08 3.45 -9.85
C PHE A 52 6.06 4.62 -9.90
N VAL A 53 6.76 4.74 -11.01
CA VAL A 53 7.69 5.84 -11.27
C VAL A 53 7.18 6.67 -12.42
N GLU A 54 7.16 7.99 -12.23
CA GLU A 54 6.71 8.97 -13.22
C GLU A 54 7.62 10.18 -13.13
N ASP A 55 8.21 10.60 -14.25
CA ASP A 55 9.17 11.71 -14.34
C ASP A 55 10.28 11.67 -13.28
N GLY A 56 10.86 10.48 -13.09
CA GLY A 56 11.95 10.26 -12.13
C GLY A 56 11.53 10.28 -10.66
N THR A 57 10.24 10.39 -10.36
CA THR A 57 9.71 10.40 -9.00
C THR A 57 8.98 9.09 -8.69
N PHE A 58 9.29 8.48 -7.55
CA PHE A 58 8.55 7.32 -7.06
C PHE A 58 7.27 7.79 -6.38
N LYS A 59 6.14 7.24 -6.81
CA LYS A 59 4.81 7.51 -6.27
C LYS A 59 4.24 6.21 -5.74
N ALA A 60 3.62 6.28 -4.57
CA ALA A 60 2.95 5.13 -3.98
C ALA A 60 1.53 5.49 -3.56
N ALA A 61 0.62 4.53 -3.74
CA ALA A 61 -0.75 4.57 -3.29
C ALA A 61 -1.01 3.38 -2.37
N LEU A 62 -1.27 3.63 -1.08
CA LEU A 62 -1.80 2.63 -0.16
C LEU A 62 -3.32 2.66 -0.23
N ASN A 63 -3.92 1.54 -0.62
CA ASN A 63 -5.34 1.40 -0.93
C ASN A 63 -6.03 0.63 0.17
N ASP A 64 -6.84 1.33 0.96
CA ASP A 64 -7.71 0.76 1.98
C ASP A 64 -9.03 0.37 1.32
N ARG A 65 -9.27 -0.95 1.24
CA ARG A 65 -10.39 -1.52 0.51
C ARG A 65 -11.72 -1.40 1.25
N ASP A 66 -11.69 -1.57 2.57
CA ASP A 66 -12.89 -1.47 3.39
C ASP A 66 -13.41 -0.03 3.43
N LEU A 67 -12.50 0.93 3.58
CA LEU A 67 -12.87 2.36 3.60
C LEU A 67 -12.84 3.03 2.23
N ARG A 68 -12.54 2.28 1.17
CA ARG A 68 -12.54 2.71 -0.25
C ARG A 68 -11.81 4.04 -0.46
N ARG A 69 -10.60 4.10 0.08
CA ARG A 69 -9.77 5.32 0.09
C ARG A 69 -8.31 4.98 -0.16
N SER A 70 -7.57 5.95 -0.68
CA SER A 70 -6.14 5.82 -0.93
C SER A 70 -5.36 6.93 -0.25
N LEU A 71 -4.23 6.55 0.36
CA LEU A 71 -3.18 7.45 0.78
C LEU A 71 -2.14 7.53 -0.33
N TYR A 72 -1.82 8.73 -0.78
CA TYR A 72 -0.83 8.96 -1.83
C TYR A 72 0.40 9.65 -1.26
N VAL A 73 1.57 9.12 -1.59
CA VAL A 73 2.86 9.74 -1.26
C VAL A 73 3.77 9.75 -2.49
N ALA A 74 4.80 10.59 -2.43
CA ALA A 74 5.88 10.61 -3.42
C ALA A 74 7.23 10.80 -2.72
N ALA A 75 8.28 10.18 -3.26
CA ALA A 75 9.64 10.31 -2.76
C ALA A 75 10.67 10.09 -3.90
N ALA A 76 11.93 10.39 -3.60
CA ALA A 76 13.04 10.18 -4.53
C ALA A 76 13.46 8.70 -4.67
N THR A 77 13.01 7.83 -3.77
CA THR A 77 13.37 6.40 -3.76
C THR A 77 12.17 5.54 -3.36
N VAL A 78 12.21 4.26 -3.73
CA VAL A 78 11.22 3.25 -3.30
C VAL A 78 11.11 3.22 -1.77
N LEU A 79 12.24 3.08 -1.07
CA LEU A 79 12.26 3.06 0.39
C LEU A 79 11.71 4.37 0.98
N GLY A 80 12.04 5.50 0.37
CA GLY A 80 11.50 6.80 0.78
C GLY A 80 9.97 6.88 0.68
N THR A 81 9.35 6.19 -0.29
CA THR A 81 7.87 6.11 -0.34
C THR A 81 7.29 5.27 0.79
N LEU A 82 7.96 4.18 1.18
CA LEU A 82 7.52 3.35 2.31
C LEU A 82 7.69 4.11 3.63
N ASP A 83 8.84 4.76 3.83
CA ASP A 83 9.12 5.62 4.98
C ASP A 83 8.09 6.76 5.08
N ALA A 84 7.71 7.38 3.96
CA ALA A 84 6.71 8.44 3.92
C ALA A 84 5.30 7.94 4.28
N ILE A 85 4.91 6.73 3.83
CA ILE A 85 3.63 6.12 4.23
C ILE A 85 3.63 5.83 5.73
N GLU A 86 4.67 5.17 6.23
CA GLU A 86 4.79 4.86 7.65
C GLU A 86 4.69 6.11 8.51
N ALA A 87 5.43 7.16 8.17
CA ALA A 87 5.37 8.42 8.89
C ALA A 87 3.98 9.07 8.83
N ALA A 88 3.28 8.99 7.70
CA ALA A 88 1.93 9.53 7.57
C ALA A 88 0.90 8.75 8.42
N LEU A 89 1.02 7.42 8.46
CA LEU A 89 0.16 6.56 9.26
C LEU A 89 0.45 6.74 10.77
N GLY A 90 1.71 6.57 11.17
CA GLY A 90 2.13 6.61 12.57
C GLY A 90 1.95 7.97 13.25
N ASN A 91 2.06 9.08 12.49
CA ASN A 91 1.82 10.42 13.03
C ASN A 91 0.36 10.88 12.90
N GLY A 92 -0.53 10.06 12.33
CA GLY A 92 -1.93 10.44 12.08
C GLY A 92 -2.10 11.59 11.08
N THR A 93 -1.10 11.86 10.24
CA THR A 93 -1.12 12.93 9.23
C THR A 93 -1.52 12.44 7.83
N ALA A 94 -1.89 11.15 7.73
CA ALA A 94 -2.33 10.52 6.48
C ALA A 94 -3.51 11.27 5.85
N THR A 95 -3.26 11.87 4.69
CA THR A 95 -4.30 12.55 3.90
C THR A 95 -4.94 11.56 2.94
N TRP A 96 -6.04 10.96 3.39
CA TRP A 96 -6.79 9.98 2.61
C TRP A 96 -7.69 10.63 1.56
N ARG A 97 -7.77 10.00 0.37
CA ARG A 97 -8.68 10.39 -0.71
C ARG A 97 -9.66 9.26 -1.00
N SER A 98 -10.96 9.53 -0.92
CA SER A 98 -12.00 8.56 -1.25
C SER A 98 -12.03 8.27 -2.75
N TRP A 99 -12.26 7.00 -3.11
CA TRP A 99 -12.58 6.63 -4.48
C TRP A 99 -13.99 7.14 -4.75
N ASN A 100 -14.16 8.05 -5.71
CA ASN A 100 -15.43 8.74 -5.98
C ASN A 100 -16.66 7.84 -5.77
N GLN A 101 -17.49 8.19 -4.79
CA GLN A 101 -18.86 7.67 -4.76
C GLN A 101 -19.60 8.39 -5.89
N HIS A 102 -19.81 7.72 -7.02
CA HIS A 102 -20.79 8.18 -7.98
C HIS A 102 -22.14 8.21 -7.26
N THR A 103 -22.56 9.39 -6.81
CA THR A 103 -23.92 9.60 -6.31
C THR A 103 -24.85 9.47 -7.51
N THR A 104 -25.44 8.29 -7.69
CA THR A 104 -26.62 8.15 -8.52
C THR A 104 -27.74 8.96 -7.85
N LYS A 105 -27.95 10.20 -8.30
CA LYS A 105 -29.18 10.94 -8.01
C LYS A 105 -30.34 10.11 -8.56
N LYS A 106 -31.06 9.39 -7.71
CA LYS A 106 -32.39 8.89 -8.04
C LYS A 106 -33.31 10.10 -8.20
N LYS A 107 -33.86 10.26 -9.41
CA LYS A 107 -35.00 11.14 -9.70
C LYS A 107 -36.26 10.62 -9.01
#